data_AF-A0A2N3C642-F1
#
_entry.id   AF-A0A2N3C642-F1
#
_cell.length_a   1.000
_cell.length_b   1.000
_cell.length_c   1.000
_cell.angle_alpha   90.00
_cell.angle_beta   90.00
_cell.angle_gamma   90.00
#
_symmetry.space_group_name_H-M   'P 1'
#
loop_
_entity.id
_entity.type
_entity.pdbx_description
1 polymer ?
#
loop_
_entity_poly.entity_id
_entity_poly.type
_entity_poly.pdbx_seq_one_letter_code
_entity_poly.pdbx_strand_id
1 'polypeptide(L)' 'MRWAPRGYGGQRRDPEQVKREGWREQRVLAVSLDDDRLTWPERELIRQLGEKLYGDRDKSKEARR' A
#
# COMPACT_ATOMS: atom_id res chain seq x y z
N MET A 1 16.00 -12.67 29.51
CA MET A 1 14.95 -11.66 29.77
C MET A 1 14.93 -10.66 28.62
N ARG A 2 13.73 -10.41 28.09
CA ARG A 2 13.45 -9.63 26.88
C ARG A 2 13.41 -8.14 27.23
N TRP A 3 14.30 -7.33 26.67
CA TRP A 3 14.16 -5.87 26.74
C TRP A 3 14.55 -5.24 25.41
N ALA A 4 13.54 -4.94 24.59
CA ALA A 4 13.68 -3.94 23.55
C ALA A 4 13.49 -2.57 24.23
N PRO A 5 14.44 -1.62 24.10
CA PRO A 5 14.30 -0.30 24.71
C PRO A 5 13.07 0.43 24.15
N ARG A 6 12.27 1.01 25.04
CA ARG A 6 11.13 1.87 24.68
C ARG A 6 11.69 3.10 23.96
N GLY A 7 11.52 3.15 22.63
CA GLY A 7 12.02 4.25 21.80
C GLY A 7 12.25 3.91 20.32
N TYR A 8 12.33 2.62 19.95
CA TYR A 8 12.37 2.19 18.54
C TYR A 8 10.97 2.25 17.90
N GLY A 9 10.50 3.46 17.74
CA GLY A 9 9.19 3.78 17.21
C GLY A 9 9.01 5.28 17.29
N GLY A 10 10.04 6.04 16.86
CA GLY A 10 9.97 7.50 16.73
C GLY A 10 8.61 7.88 16.16
N GLN A 11 8.05 8.99 16.67
CA GLN A 11 6.68 9.44 16.40
C GLN A 11 6.19 8.91 15.06
N ARG A 12 5.26 7.95 15.10
CA ARG A 12 4.70 7.38 13.88
C ARG A 12 4.17 8.56 13.08
N ARG A 13 4.86 8.88 11.99
CA ARG A 13 4.41 9.90 11.06
C ARG A 13 3.00 9.53 10.65
N ASP A 14 2.14 10.54 10.57
CA ASP A 14 0.77 10.31 10.18
C ASP A 14 0.74 9.56 8.82
N PRO A 15 -0.06 8.50 8.68
CA PRO A 15 -0.09 7.70 7.45
C PRO A 15 -0.36 8.54 6.19
N GLU A 16 -1.19 9.58 6.26
CA GLU A 16 -1.46 10.45 5.10
C GLU A 16 -0.26 11.35 4.79
N GLN A 17 0.49 11.78 5.81
CA GLN A 17 1.75 12.48 5.60
C GLN A 17 2.77 11.59 4.88
N VAL A 18 2.92 10.33 5.29
CA VAL A 18 3.84 9.38 4.66
C VAL A 18 3.48 9.14 3.20
N LYS A 19 2.19 8.94 2.88
CA LYS A 19 1.73 8.78 1.49
C LYS A 19 2.00 10.02 0.65
N ARG A 20 1.78 11.21 1.20
CA ARG A 20 2.00 12.49 0.50
C ARG A 20 3.48 12.72 0.19
N GLU A 21 4.36 12.48 1.16
CA GLU A 21 5.82 12.58 0.98
C GLU A 21 6.31 11.53 -0.04
N GLY A 22 5.86 10.27 0.10
CA GLY A 22 6.17 9.21 -0.85
C GLY A 22 5.80 9.57 -2.29
N TRP A 23 4.65 10.21 -2.51
CA TRP A 23 4.25 10.66 -3.83
C TRP A 23 5.11 11.82 -4.34
N ARG A 24 5.35 12.83 -3.51
CA ARG A 24 6.06 14.05 -3.93
C ARG A 24 7.52 13.79 -4.24
N GLU A 25 8.18 12.99 -3.40
CA GLU A 25 9.63 12.81 -3.45
C GLU A 25 10.05 11.59 -4.25
N GLN A 26 9.29 10.49 -4.13
CA GLN A 26 9.67 9.20 -4.71
C GLN A 26 8.73 8.74 -5.82
N ARG A 27 7.63 9.46 -6.06
CA ARG A 27 6.55 9.07 -6.99
C ARG A 27 5.96 7.70 -6.65
N VAL A 28 5.96 7.34 -5.37
CA VAL A 28 5.36 6.11 -4.85
C VAL A 28 4.05 6.44 -4.17
N LEU A 29 2.98 5.74 -4.55
CA LEU A 29 1.64 5.91 -3.97
C LEU A 29 1.13 4.59 -3.39
N ALA A 30 0.77 4.62 -2.10
CA ALA A 30 0.03 3.54 -1.45
C ALA A 30 -1.43 3.98 -1.27
N VAL A 31 -2.33 3.39 -2.04
CA VAL A 31 -3.76 3.74 -2.07
C VAL A 31 -4.61 2.48 -1.92
N SER A 32 -5.74 2.60 -1.21
CA SER A 32 -6.73 1.53 -1.12
C SER A 32 -7.57 1.50 -2.40
N LEU A 33 -7.92 0.32 -2.91
CA LEU A 33 -8.90 0.21 -4.00
C LEU A 33 -10.27 0.73 -3.59
N ASP A 34 -10.55 0.77 -2.27
CA ASP A 34 -11.80 1.26 -1.72
C ASP A 34 -11.80 2.74 -1.33
N ASP A 35 -10.73 3.49 -1.67
CA ASP A 35 -10.62 4.91 -1.31
C ASP A 35 -11.76 5.72 -1.98
N ASP A 36 -12.57 6.40 -1.16
CA ASP A 36 -13.75 7.16 -1.61
C ASP A 36 -13.41 8.33 -2.54
N ARG A 37 -12.14 8.76 -2.56
CA ARG A 37 -11.67 9.79 -3.50
C ARG A 37 -11.50 9.27 -4.92
N LEU A 38 -11.46 7.94 -5.11
CA LEU A 38 -11.34 7.30 -6.40
C LEU A 38 -12.70 7.00 -7.01
N THR A 39 -12.89 7.46 -8.24
CA THR A 39 -14.01 7.04 -9.10
C THR A 39 -13.87 5.57 -9.49
N TRP A 40 -14.98 4.96 -9.90
CA TRP A 40 -14.97 3.56 -10.34
C TRP A 40 -13.93 3.26 -11.43
N PRO A 41 -13.77 4.08 -12.49
CA PRO A 41 -12.72 3.85 -13.49
C PRO A 41 -11.30 3.92 -12.92
N GLU A 42 -11.02 4.82 -11.97
CA GLU A 42 -9.70 4.95 -11.35
C GLU A 42 -9.37 3.75 -10.46
N ARG A 43 -10.35 3.26 -9.70
CA ARG A 43 -10.23 2.02 -8.91
C ARG A 43 -9.88 0.85 -9.81
N GLU A 44 -10.57 0.74 -10.94
CA GLU A 44 -10.36 -0.33 -11.91
C GLU A 44 -8.98 -0.25 -12.57
N LEU A 45 -8.52 0.95 -12.93
CA LEU A 45 -7.16 1.17 -13.43
C LEU A 45 -6.10 0.73 -12.43
N ILE A 46 -6.24 1.13 -11.15
CA ILE A 46 -5.30 0.74 -10.09
C ILE A 46 -5.33 -0.78 -9.88
N ARG A 47 -6.51 -1.41 -9.89
CA ARG A 47 -6.65 -2.87 -9.78
C ARG A 47 -5.90 -3.58 -10.90
N GLN A 48 -6.15 -3.20 -12.15
CA GLN A 48 -5.49 -3.80 -13.32
C GLN A 48 -3.96 -3.59 -13.30
N LEU A 49 -3.49 -2.40 -12.90
CA LEU A 49 -2.06 -2.14 -12.74
C LEU A 49 -1.46 -3.01 -11.62
N GLY A 50 -2.14 -3.11 -10.49
CA GLY A 50 -1.73 -3.96 -9.38
C GLY A 50 -1.62 -5.43 -9.78
N GLU A 51 -2.63 -5.96 -10.45
CA GLU A 51 -2.65 -7.34 -10.96
C GLU A 51 -1.54 -7.59 -11.99
N LYS A 52 -1.29 -6.62 -12.87
CA LYS A 52 -0.20 -6.73 -13.85
C LYS A 52 1.18 -6.73 -13.19
N LEU A 53 1.39 -5.90 -12.18
CA LEU A 53 2.70 -5.72 -11.54
C LEU A 53 3.00 -6.78 -10.49
N TYR A 54 1.99 -7.23 -9.74
CA TYR A 54 2.15 -8.11 -8.58
C TYR A 54 1.44 -9.45 -8.71
N GLY A 55 0.76 -9.68 -9.84
CA GLY A 55 -0.04 -10.87 -10.08
C GLY A 55 -1.43 -10.77 -9.47
N ASP A 56 -2.30 -11.65 -9.96
CA ASP A 56 -3.64 -11.82 -9.43
C ASP A 56 -3.56 -12.57 -8.08
N ARG A 57 -4.17 -11.96 -7.06
CA ARG A 57 -4.12 -12.48 -5.68
C ARG A 57 -4.89 -13.80 -5.53
N ASP A 58 -5.87 -14.08 -6.40
CA ASP A 58 -6.59 -15.34 -6.46
C ASP A 58 -5.78 -16.42 -7.18
N LYS A 59 -5.14 -16.11 -8.32
CA LYS A 59 -4.28 -17.08 -9.04
C LYS A 59 -3.05 -17.50 -8.23
N SER A 60 -2.56 -16.62 -7.37
CA SER A 60 -1.41 -16.89 -6.49
C SER A 60 -1.67 -17.98 -5.44
N LYS A 61 -2.94 -18.27 -5.11
CA LYS A 61 -3.30 -19.34 -4.16
C LYS A 61 -3.35 -20.74 -4.81
N GLU A 62 -3.67 -20.83 -6.10
CA GLU A 62 -3.70 -22.11 -6.83
C GLU A 62 -2.30 -22.68 -7.07
N ALA A 63 -1.30 -21.84 -7.35
CA ALA A 63 0.07 -22.29 -7.59
C ALA A 63 0.80 -22.84 -6.35
N ARG A 64 0.16 -22.82 -5.17
CA ARG A 64 0.73 -23.26 -3.89
C ARG A 64 0.03 -24.48 -3.30
N ARG A 65 -0.91 -25.09 -4.04
CA ARG A 65 -1.53 -26.40 -3.74
C ARG A 65 -0.96 -27.47 -4.64
#